data_AF-A0A6L9ZY62-F1
#
_entry.id   AF-A0A6L9ZY62-F1
#
_cell.length_a   1.000
_cell.length_b   1.000
_cell.length_c   1.000
_cell.angle_alpha   90.00
_cell.angle_beta   90.00
_cell.angle_gamma   90.00
#
_symmetry.space_group_name_H-M   'P 1'
#
loop_
_entity.id
_entity.type
_entity.pdbx_description
1 polymer ?
#
loop_
_entity_poly.entity_id
_entity_poly.type
_entity_poly.pdbx_seq_one_letter_code
_entity_poly.pdbx_strand_id
1 'polypeptide(L)' 'MKVFNSDRYPWVFELEKSCLYLDNPVVLDEELRNKLDAFLGRGDNSTWSWFVQVTRKISANDFVVLTRGFYRDNG' A
#
# COMPACT_ATOMS: atom_id res chain seq x y z
N MET A 1 9.48 15.31 11.95
CA MET A 1 10.16 14.70 10.78
C MET A 1 10.50 15.81 9.78
N LYS A 2 11.71 15.88 9.22
CA LYS A 2 12.07 16.91 8.22
C LYS A 2 11.65 16.40 6.84
N VAL A 3 10.67 17.04 6.20
CA VAL A 3 10.23 16.68 4.83
C VAL A 3 11.26 17.19 3.83
N PHE A 4 11.80 16.28 3.01
CA PHE A 4 12.74 16.64 1.94
C PHE A 4 11.98 17.32 0.80
N ASN A 5 12.46 18.48 0.32
CA ASN A 5 11.82 19.29 -0.73
C ASN A 5 10.37 19.71 -0.41
N SER A 6 10.14 20.30 0.77
CA SER A 6 8.82 20.83 1.17
C SER A 6 8.16 21.71 0.11
N ASP A 7 8.95 22.49 -0.63
CA ASP A 7 8.45 23.39 -1.69
C ASP A 7 7.84 22.63 -2.88
N ARG A 8 8.23 21.35 -3.10
CA ARG A 8 7.65 20.47 -4.13
C ARG A 8 6.48 19.63 -3.62
N TYR A 9 6.39 19.40 -2.31
CA TYR A 9 5.37 18.54 -1.69
C TYR A 9 4.63 19.31 -0.59
N PRO A 10 3.78 20.30 -0.95
CA PRO A 10 3.18 21.21 0.01
C PRO A 10 2.08 20.57 0.88
N TRP A 11 1.51 19.45 0.45
CA TRP A 11 0.45 18.74 1.17
C TRP A 11 1.05 17.62 2.01
N VAL A 12 1.26 17.88 3.30
CA VAL A 12 1.86 16.95 4.25
C VAL A 12 0.88 16.69 5.39
N PHE A 13 0.83 15.43 5.84
CA PHE A 13 0.17 15.02 7.07
C PHE A 13 1.08 14.04 7.83
N GLU A 14 0.95 14.02 9.15
CA GLU A 14 1.70 13.10 10.01
C GLU A 14 0.89 11.82 10.27
N LEU A 15 1.59 10.72 10.52
CA LEU A 15 1.00 9.42 10.89
C LEU A 15 1.40 9.10 12.33
N GLU A 16 0.43 8.81 13.20
CA GLU A 16 0.68 8.59 14.63
C GLU A 16 1.20 7.18 14.95
N LYS A 17 0.74 6.16 14.23
CA LYS A 17 1.02 4.74 14.52
C LYS A 17 1.48 3.98 13.28
N SER A 18 2.44 4.53 12.56
CA SER A 18 2.99 3.87 11.37
C SER A 18 3.89 2.68 11.74
N CYS A 19 3.82 1.63 10.94
CA CYS A 19 4.72 0.47 11.01
C CYS A 19 5.48 0.37 9.68
N LEU A 20 6.79 0.18 9.75
CA LEU A 20 7.66 0.08 8.58
C LEU A 20 8.18 -1.36 8.45
N TYR A 21 8.00 -1.94 7.27
CA TYR A 21 8.46 -3.29 6.93
C TYR A 21 9.79 -3.22 6.16
N LEU A 22 10.86 -2.80 6.84
CA LEU A 22 12.17 -2.59 6.19
C LEU A 22 12.95 -3.90 6.01
N ASP A 23 12.90 -4.81 6.98
CA ASP A 23 13.66 -6.08 6.92
C ASP A 23 13.01 -7.12 6.00
N ASN A 24 11.68 -7.15 6.00
CA ASN A 24 10.89 -8.04 5.14
C ASN A 24 9.79 -7.24 4.45
N PRO A 25 10.10 -6.55 3.33
CA PRO A 25 9.15 -5.71 2.62
C PRO A 25 8.03 -6.54 1.99
N VAL A 26 6.92 -5.87 1.69
CA VAL A 26 5.79 -6.49 0.98
C VAL A 26 6.09 -6.45 -0.52
N VAL A 27 6.39 -7.61 -1.10
CA VAL A 27 6.64 -7.75 -2.53
C VAL A 27 5.30 -7.87 -3.26
N LEU A 28 4.97 -6.91 -4.12
CA LEU A 28 3.77 -6.92 -4.97
C LEU A 28 3.96 -7.79 -6.21
N ASP A 29 4.22 -9.08 -6.01
CA ASP A 29 4.34 -10.06 -7.10
C ASP A 29 2.96 -10.46 -7.66
N GLU A 30 2.95 -11.35 -8.64
CA GLU A 30 1.72 -11.86 -9.25
C GLU A 30 0.81 -12.57 -8.24
N GLU A 31 1.39 -13.41 -7.37
CA GLU A 31 0.62 -14.16 -6.39
C GLU A 31 -0.09 -13.23 -5.40
N LEU A 32 0.61 -12.21 -4.89
CA LEU A 32 0.03 -11.24 -3.97
C LEU A 32 -1.03 -10.38 -4.68
N ARG A 33 -0.75 -9.91 -5.90
CA ARG A 33 -1.72 -9.10 -6.67
C ARG A 33 -3.02 -9.85 -6.92
N ASN A 34 -2.96 -11.15 -7.18
CA ASN A 34 -4.15 -11.99 -7.39
C ASN A 34 -5.03 -12.14 -6.15
N LYS A 35 -4.53 -11.77 -4.96
CA LYS A 35 -5.29 -11.77 -3.69
C LYS A 35 -5.94 -10.42 -3.38
N LEU A 36 -5.66 -9.38 -4.17
CA LEU A 36 -6.15 -8.02 -3.92
C LEU A 36 -7.42 -7.74 -4.74
N ASP A 37 -8.42 -7.17 -4.08
CA ASP A 37 -9.68 -6.71 -4.68
C ASP A 37 -9.42 -5.73 -5.84
N ALA A 38 -8.37 -4.91 -5.71
CA ALA A 38 -7.98 -3.95 -6.74
C ALA A 38 -7.64 -4.60 -8.10
N PHE A 39 -7.28 -5.89 -8.12
CA PHE A 39 -6.92 -6.63 -9.32
C PHE A 39 -8.00 -7.61 -9.77
N LEU A 40 -9.05 -7.82 -8.98
CA LEU A 40 -10.19 -8.66 -9.39
C LEU A 40 -10.82 -8.13 -10.69
N GLY A 41 -10.96 -9.02 -11.67
CA GLY A 41 -11.51 -8.70 -12.99
C GLY A 41 -10.55 -7.93 -13.91
N ARG A 42 -9.31 -7.64 -13.47
CA ARG A 42 -8.24 -7.12 -14.31
C ARG A 42 -7.28 -8.28 -14.59
N GLY A 43 -7.29 -8.81 -15.82
CA GLY A 43 -6.44 -9.95 -16.18
C GLY A 43 -4.95 -9.70 -15.91
N ASP A 44 -4.20 -10.78 -15.71
CA ASP A 44 -2.83 -10.84 -15.16
C ASP A 44 -1.80 -9.94 -15.88
N ASN A 45 -2.08 -9.58 -17.13
CA ASN A 45 -1.25 -8.71 -17.99
C ASN A 45 -1.49 -7.20 -17.83
N SER A 46 -2.35 -6.78 -16.91
CA SER A 46 -2.63 -5.36 -16.71
C SER A 46 -1.43 -4.68 -16.05
N THR A 47 -0.89 -3.63 -16.69
CA THR A 47 0.14 -2.75 -16.10
C THR A 47 -0.29 -2.39 -14.68
N TRP A 48 0.48 -2.75 -13.65
CA TRP A 48 0.09 -2.55 -12.24
C TRP A 48 0.49 -1.17 -11.69
N SER A 49 1.15 -0.34 -12.52
CA SER A 49 1.66 0.98 -12.13
C SER A 49 0.57 1.92 -11.59
N TRP A 50 -0.65 1.84 -12.10
CA TRP A 50 -1.80 2.61 -11.62
C TRP A 50 -2.14 2.33 -10.14
N PHE A 51 -1.73 1.18 -9.59
CA PHE A 51 -1.94 0.84 -8.19
C PHE A 51 -0.93 1.56 -7.27
N VAL A 52 0.30 1.82 -7.74
CA VAL A 52 1.41 2.34 -6.91
C VAL A 52 1.81 3.78 -7.19
N GLN A 53 1.46 4.35 -8.35
CA GLN A 53 1.92 5.68 -8.76
C GLN A 53 1.21 6.83 -8.04
N VAL A 54 0.05 6.58 -7.44
CA VAL A 54 -0.80 7.63 -6.85
C VAL A 54 -1.27 7.23 -5.45
N THR A 55 -1.44 8.23 -4.59
CA THR A 55 -2.16 8.05 -3.33
C THR A 55 -3.61 7.72 -3.63
N ARG A 56 -4.10 6.59 -3.13
CA ARG A 56 -5.48 6.14 -3.36
C ARG A 56 -6.06 5.45 -2.15
N LYS A 57 -7.39 5.45 -2.07
CA LYS A 57 -8.13 4.58 -1.16
C LYS A 57 -8.07 3.14 -1.67
N ILE A 58 -7.79 2.20 -0.78
CA ILE A 58 -7.83 0.75 -1.03
C ILE A 58 -8.97 0.11 -0.22
N SER A 59 -9.33 -1.14 -0.53
CA SER A 59 -10.34 -1.87 0.24
C SER A 59 -9.79 -2.30 1.61
N ALA A 60 -10.69 -2.65 2.54
CA ALA A 60 -10.30 -3.21 3.82
C ALA A 60 -9.57 -4.56 3.66
N ASN A 61 -10.00 -5.38 2.71
CA ASN A 61 -9.35 -6.66 2.40
C ASN A 61 -7.92 -6.43 1.90
N ASP A 62 -7.73 -5.52 0.93
CA ASP A 62 -6.41 -5.15 0.41
C ASP A 62 -5.48 -4.68 1.52
N PHE A 63 -5.98 -3.81 2.41
CA PHE A 63 -5.20 -3.34 3.54
C PHE A 63 -4.75 -4.48 4.46
N VAL A 64 -5.64 -5.41 4.79
CA VAL A 64 -5.33 -6.58 5.63
C VAL A 64 -4.29 -7.47 4.95
N VAL A 65 -4.45 -7.76 3.65
CA VAL A 65 -3.50 -8.58 2.87
C VAL A 65 -2.12 -7.91 2.83
N LEU A 66 -2.06 -6.60 2.53
CA LEU A 66 -0.82 -5.83 2.46
C LEU A 66 -0.14 -5.66 3.83
N THR A 67 -0.91 -5.69 4.92
CA THR A 67 -0.38 -5.60 6.29
C THR A 67 -0.23 -6.97 6.97
N ARG A 68 -0.35 -8.07 6.21
CA ARG A 68 -0.19 -9.45 6.71
C ARG A 68 -1.11 -9.77 7.90
N GLY A 69 -2.27 -9.13 7.98
CA GLY A 69 -3.20 -9.31 9.11
C GLY A 69 -2.82 -8.59 10.40
N PHE A 70 -1.64 -7.95 10.49
CA PHE A 70 -1.14 -7.31 11.72
C PHE A 70 -2.14 -6.33 12.36
N TYR A 71 -2.90 -5.61 11.54
CA TYR A 71 -3.90 -4.65 12.01
C TYR A 71 -5.18 -5.29 12.57
N ARG A 72 -5.48 -6.56 12.25
CA ARG A 72 -6.61 -7.29 12.86
C ARG A 72 -6.29 -7.76 14.27
N ASP A 73 -5.02 -8.06 14.55
CA ASP A 73 -4.60 -8.66 15.83
C ASP A 73 -4.22 -7.61 16.89
N ASN A 74 -4.02 -6.35 16.48
CA ASN A 74 -3.69 -5.22 17.36
C ASN A 74 -4.77 -4.12 17.38
N GLY A 75 -5.98 -4.44 16.90
CA GLY A 75 -7.13 -3.54 16.81
C GLY A 75 -7.98 -3.49 18.06
#